data_AF-A0A6G6WGA4-F1
#
_entry.id   AF-A0A6G6WGA4-F1
#
_cell.length_a   1.000
_cell.length_b   1.000
_cell.length_c   1.000
_cell.angle_alpha   90.00
_cell.angle_beta   90.00
_cell.angle_gamma   90.00
#
_symmetry.space_group_name_H-M   'P 1'
#
loop_
_entity.id
_entity.type
_entity.pdbx_description
1 polymer ?
#
loop_
_entity_poly.entity_id
_entity_poly.type
_entity_poly.pdbx_seq_one_letter_code
_entity_poly.pdbx_strand_id
1 'polypeptide(L)'
;MKTAVAAIALTVAGLGGPSLATVDATAATHVHVQHERHACTHTSSGSCIRGGQFCPQSSYGKSGWDAQGRRYVCKGDRTHPHWMVP
;
A
#
# COMPACT_ATOMS: atom_id res chain seq x y z
N MET A 1 -35.82 -9.44 -14.66
CA MET A 1 -36.49 -9.57 -13.34
C MET A 1 -35.59 -8.82 -12.36
N LYS A 2 -35.74 -7.51 -12.17
CA LYS A 2 -36.60 -6.84 -11.18
C LYS A 2 -36.47 -7.44 -9.77
N THR A 3 -35.55 -6.91 -8.97
CA THR A 3 -35.68 -6.83 -7.52
C THR A 3 -35.31 -5.42 -7.09
N ALA A 4 -36.32 -4.73 -6.57
CA ALA A 4 -36.25 -3.42 -5.94
C ALA A 4 -36.12 -3.59 -4.41
N VAL A 5 -36.20 -2.45 -3.69
CA VAL A 5 -36.45 -2.29 -2.23
C VAL A 5 -35.17 -2.18 -1.39
N ALA A 6 -34.97 -1.22 -0.48
CA ALA A 6 -35.58 0.07 -0.15
C ALA A 6 -34.65 0.80 0.84
N ALA A 7 -34.84 2.11 0.95
CA ALA A 7 -34.15 3.03 1.85
C ALA A 7 -34.47 2.79 3.34
N ILE A 8 -33.51 3.08 4.24
CA ILE A 8 -33.81 3.54 5.61
C ILE A 8 -32.79 4.61 6.00
N ALA A 9 -33.26 5.86 6.06
CA ALA A 9 -32.59 6.96 6.73
C ALA A 9 -32.89 6.88 8.24
N LEU A 10 -31.86 6.93 9.07
CA LEU A 10 -32.00 7.25 10.49
C LEU A 10 -31.18 8.50 10.80
N THR A 11 -31.84 9.65 10.76
CA THR A 11 -31.37 10.90 11.33
C THR A 11 -31.60 10.85 12.83
N VAL A 12 -30.53 10.66 13.62
CA VAL A 12 -30.58 10.93 15.06
C VAL A 12 -30.08 12.36 15.28
N ALA A 13 -31.03 13.28 15.44
CA ALA A 13 -30.77 14.63 15.93
C ALA A 13 -30.49 14.57 17.44
N GLY A 14 -29.21 14.60 17.81
CA GLY A 14 -28.79 14.79 19.19
C GLY A 14 -28.75 16.27 19.53
N LEU A 15 -29.70 16.74 20.34
CA LEU A 15 -29.69 18.05 21.00
C LEU A 15 -28.71 17.99 22.19
N GLY A 16 -27.55 18.63 22.05
CA GLY A 16 -26.61 18.87 23.15
C GLY A 16 -25.82 20.15 22.90
N GLY A 17 -26.13 21.23 23.65
CA GLY A 17 -25.21 22.36 23.83
C GLY A 17 -24.40 22.20 25.13
N PRO A 18 -23.67 23.23 25.60
CA PRO A 18 -22.88 24.22 24.89
C PRO A 18 -21.37 24.02 25.19
N SER A 19 -20.48 24.22 24.23
CA SER A 19 -19.07 24.54 24.50
C SER A 19 -18.44 25.18 23.28
N LEU A 20 -18.37 26.51 23.30
CA LEU A 20 -17.53 27.29 22.40
C LEU A 20 -16.08 27.07 22.83
N ALA A 21 -15.38 26.20 22.11
CA ALA A 21 -13.93 26.12 22.12
C ALA A 21 -13.46 25.92 20.68
N THR A 22 -13.52 26.98 19.88
CA THR A 22 -12.79 27.01 18.60
C THR A 22 -11.32 27.24 18.93
N VAL A 23 -10.64 26.14 19.24
CA VAL A 23 -9.18 26.04 19.18
C VAL A 23 -8.76 26.34 17.74
N ASP A 24 -7.83 27.27 17.58
CA ASP A 24 -7.17 27.55 16.30
C ASP A 24 -6.38 26.29 15.94
N ALA A 25 -7.01 25.41 15.16
CA ALA A 25 -6.36 24.26 14.59
C ALA A 25 -5.48 24.78 13.45
N THR A 26 -4.30 25.31 13.78
CA THR A 26 -3.16 25.24 12.87
C THR A 26 -3.00 23.77 12.50
N ALA A 27 -3.62 23.41 11.37
CA ALA A 27 -3.48 22.12 10.75
C ALA A 27 -2.00 22.00 10.39
N ALA A 28 -1.24 21.43 11.33
CA ALA A 28 0.07 20.90 11.06
C ALA A 28 -0.12 19.94 9.90
N THR A 29 0.22 20.42 8.71
CA THR A 29 0.17 19.66 7.48
C THR A 29 1.22 18.59 7.70
N HIS A 30 0.79 17.45 8.23
CA HIS A 30 1.59 16.24 8.23
C HIS A 30 1.90 16.02 6.76
N VAL A 31 3.10 16.40 6.36
CA VAL A 31 3.73 15.92 5.14
C VAL A 31 3.88 14.43 5.39
N HIS A 32 2.81 13.69 5.10
CA HIS A 32 2.90 12.27 4.92
C HIS A 32 3.85 12.16 3.76
N VAL A 33 5.11 11.82 4.05
CA VAL A 33 6.01 11.29 3.05
C VAL A 33 5.30 10.04 2.56
N GLN A 34 4.44 10.23 1.56
CA GLN A 34 3.91 9.17 0.73
C GLN A 34 5.18 8.65 0.07
N HIS A 35 5.89 7.74 0.75
CA HIS A 35 6.66 6.76 0.03
C HIS A 35 5.67 6.25 -0.99
N GLU A 36 5.87 6.64 -2.25
CA GLU A 36 5.15 6.12 -3.42
C GLU A 36 4.99 4.64 -3.14
N ARG A 37 3.79 4.23 -2.69
CA ARG A 37 3.58 2.87 -2.20
C ARG A 37 3.51 2.01 -3.45
N HIS A 38 4.68 1.69 -3.99
CA HIS A 38 4.81 0.80 -5.11
C HIS A 38 4.11 -0.50 -4.73
N ALA A 39 3.21 -0.95 -5.60
CA ALA A 39 2.65 -2.29 -5.48
C ALA A 39 3.83 -3.27 -5.41
N CYS A 40 3.84 -4.12 -4.39
CA CYS A 40 4.93 -5.05 -4.23
C CYS A 40 4.93 -6.05 -5.39
N THR A 41 6.11 -6.51 -5.77
CA THR A 41 6.24 -7.59 -6.76
C THR A 41 5.88 -8.90 -6.07
N HIS A 42 4.94 -9.65 -6.64
CA HIS A 42 4.50 -10.92 -6.08
C HIS A 42 5.34 -12.08 -6.61
N THR A 43 5.65 -13.04 -5.74
CA THR A 43 6.15 -14.36 -6.12
C THR A 43 5.03 -15.21 -6.70
N SER A 44 5.35 -16.37 -7.27
CA SER A 44 4.36 -17.34 -7.73
C SER A 44 3.42 -17.85 -6.63
N SER A 45 3.85 -17.79 -5.38
CA SER A 45 3.02 -18.09 -4.20
C SER A 45 2.12 -16.94 -3.76
N GLY A 46 2.16 -15.78 -4.43
CA GLY A 46 1.36 -14.60 -4.12
C GLY A 46 1.89 -13.74 -2.98
N SER A 47 3.08 -14.02 -2.45
CA SER A 47 3.72 -13.21 -1.40
C SER A 47 4.58 -12.10 -2.02
N CYS A 48 4.76 -10.97 -1.35
CA CYS A 48 5.73 -9.97 -1.80
C CYS A 48 7.15 -10.56 -1.80
N ILE A 49 7.98 -10.15 -2.77
CA ILE A 49 9.39 -10.51 -2.81
C ILE A 49 10.13 -10.01 -1.57
N ARG A 50 11.27 -10.63 -1.27
CA ARG A 50 12.21 -10.19 -0.22
C ARG A 50 13.62 -10.17 -0.78
N GLY A 51 14.47 -9.32 -0.22
CA GLY A 51 15.91 -9.32 -0.53
C GLY A 51 16.53 -10.70 -0.31
N GLY A 52 17.39 -11.12 -1.24
CA GLY A 52 18.05 -12.42 -1.26
C GLY A 52 17.18 -13.57 -1.76
N GLN A 53 15.87 -13.37 -1.96
CA GLN A 53 15.01 -14.42 -2.48
C GLN A 53 15.31 -14.68 -3.96
N PHE A 54 15.19 -15.94 -4.38
CA PHE A 54 15.25 -16.31 -5.80
C PHE A 54 14.27 -15.48 -6.63
N CYS A 55 14.72 -15.03 -7.80
CA CYS A 55 13.88 -14.35 -8.77
C CYS A 55 13.75 -15.19 -10.05
N PRO A 56 12.60 -15.15 -10.73
CA PRO A 56 12.44 -15.87 -12.00
C PRO A 56 13.45 -15.39 -13.03
N GLN A 57 13.96 -16.29 -13.87
CA GLN A 57 14.91 -15.95 -14.93
C GLN A 57 14.37 -14.88 -15.89
N SER A 58 13.07 -14.93 -16.19
CA SER A 58 12.38 -13.92 -17.00
C SER A 58 12.42 -12.51 -16.41
N SER A 59 12.72 -12.40 -15.11
CA SER A 59 12.86 -11.15 -14.39
C SER A 59 14.33 -10.68 -14.29
N TYR A 60 15.30 -11.41 -14.84
CA TYR A 60 16.71 -11.01 -14.80
C TYR A 60 16.90 -9.58 -15.34
N GLY A 61 17.61 -8.75 -14.56
CA GLY A 61 17.81 -7.32 -14.83
C GLY A 61 16.60 -6.42 -14.52
N LYS A 62 15.43 -6.99 -14.20
CA LYS A 62 14.23 -6.21 -13.81
C LYS A 62 14.28 -5.82 -12.35
N SER A 63 13.57 -4.73 -12.03
CA SER A 63 13.36 -4.28 -10.65
C SER A 63 12.05 -4.83 -10.09
N GLY A 64 12.03 -5.02 -8.77
CA GLY A 64 10.83 -5.36 -8.01
C GLY A 64 10.83 -4.67 -6.65
N TRP A 65 9.69 -4.70 -5.98
CA TRP A 65 9.48 -4.01 -4.69
C TRP A 65 8.98 -5.00 -3.63
N ASP A 66 9.50 -4.91 -2.40
CA ASP A 66 8.94 -5.66 -1.28
C ASP A 66 7.72 -4.97 -0.64
N ALA A 67 7.15 -5.60 0.39
CA ALA A 67 5.99 -5.07 1.11
C ALA A 67 6.26 -3.73 1.81
N GLN A 68 7.52 -3.40 2.07
CA GLN A 68 7.95 -2.15 2.69
C GLN A 68 8.27 -1.07 1.64
N GLY A 69 8.10 -1.36 0.36
CA GLY A 69 8.47 -0.45 -0.72
C GLY A 69 9.98 -0.31 -0.90
N ARG A 70 10.78 -1.33 -0.51
CA ARG A 70 12.21 -1.36 -0.84
C ARG A 70 12.41 -1.97 -2.22
N ARG A 71 13.21 -1.29 -3.03
CA ARG A 71 13.55 -1.73 -4.39
C ARG A 71 14.64 -2.80 -4.37
N TYR A 72 14.48 -3.82 -5.20
CA TYR A 72 15.49 -4.81 -5.53
C TYR A 72 15.63 -4.94 -7.04
N VAL A 73 16.77 -5.44 -7.48
CA VAL A 73 17.04 -5.84 -8.87
C VAL A 73 17.31 -7.33 -8.88
N CYS A 74 16.64 -8.05 -9.78
CA CYS A 74 16.91 -9.46 -10.00
C CYS A 74 18.24 -9.59 -10.75
N LYS A 75 19.30 -9.96 -10.04
CA LYS A 75 20.66 -10.08 -10.58
C LYS A 75 21.44 -11.19 -9.86
N GLY A 76 22.73 -11.32 -10.18
CA GLY A 76 23.59 -12.39 -9.68
C GLY A 76 23.83 -13.45 -10.75
N ASP A 77 23.89 -14.71 -10.32
CA ASP A 77 24.09 -15.87 -11.20
C ASP A 77 22.96 -15.94 -12.23
N ARG A 78 23.32 -16.06 -13.52
CA ARG A 78 22.35 -16.17 -14.62
C ARG A 78 21.60 -17.49 -14.64
N THR A 79 21.95 -18.47 -13.82
CA THR A 79 21.21 -19.74 -13.69
C THR A 79 20.31 -19.74 -12.45
N HIS A 80 20.73 -19.04 -11.40
CA HIS A 80 19.99 -18.86 -10.15
C HIS A 80 20.06 -17.40 -9.69
N PRO A 81 19.29 -16.49 -10.30
CA PRO A 81 19.34 -15.09 -9.93
C PRO A 81 18.51 -14.83 -8.67
N HIS A 82 18.85 -13.74 -7.96
CA HIS A 82 18.18 -13.34 -6.72
C HIS A 82 17.83 -11.85 -6.73
N TRP A 83 16.81 -11.47 -5.96
CA TRP A 83 16.46 -10.08 -5.69
C TRP A 83 17.52 -9.45 -4.78
N MET A 84 18.42 -8.66 -5.35
CA MET A 84 19.51 -8.01 -4.62
C MET A 84 19.28 -6.50 -4.56
N VAL A 85 19.91 -5.83 -3.59
CA VAL A 85 19.93 -4.37 -3.53
C VAL A 85 20.51 -3.83 -4.87
N PRO A 86 19.94 -2.76 -5.45
CA PRO A 86 20.32 -2.25 -6.77
C PRO A 86 21.81 -2.11 -7.01
#